data_AF-A0A2P8GX08-F1
#
_entry.id   AF-A0A2P8GX08-F1
#
_cell.length_a   1.000
_cell.length_b   1.000
_cell.length_c   1.000
_cell.angle_alpha   90.00
_cell.angle_beta   90.00
_cell.angle_gamma   90.00
#
_symmetry.space_group_name_H-M   'P 1'
#
loop_
_entity.id
_entity.type
_entity.pdbx_description
1 polymer ?
#
loop_
_entity_poly.entity_id
_entity_poly.type
_entity_poly.pdbx_seq_one_letter_code
_entity_poly.pdbx_strand_id
1 'polypeptide(L)'
;MLILFGTRRQATVVALVSFVCRFCSKDVPQRVLRVVNRFTLFFVPLFPVSTRFANECSNCGGTTDISREQADSAIAWAQANR
;
A
#
# COMPACT_ATOMS: atom_id res chain seq x y z
N MET A 1 -7.23 6.87 35.80
CA MET A 1 -7.53 5.83 34.80
C MET A 1 -6.69 6.12 33.57
N LEU A 2 -5.78 5.23 33.18
CA LEU A 2 -4.89 5.44 32.03
C LEU A 2 -5.49 4.75 30.80
N ILE A 3 -5.98 5.53 29.83
CA ILE A 3 -6.39 5.00 28.52
C ILE A 3 -5.16 5.04 27.61
N LEU A 4 -4.60 3.87 27.28
CA LEU A 4 -3.51 3.75 26.32
C LEU A 4 -4.10 3.68 24.91
N PHE A 5 -4.01 4.79 24.18
CA PHE A 5 -4.35 4.88 22.77
C PHE A 5 -3.10 4.82 21.89
N GLY A 6 -3.21 4.20 20.72
CA GLY A 6 -2.15 4.13 19.73
C GLY A 6 -2.71 4.00 18.31
N THR A 7 -1.87 4.23 17.32
CA THR A 7 -2.19 3.89 15.92
C THR A 7 -1.12 2.97 15.37
N ARG A 8 -1.54 1.90 14.69
CA ARG A 8 -0.64 0.95 14.04
C ARG A 8 -0.76 1.10 12.54
N ARG A 9 0.35 1.42 11.87
CA ARG A 9 0.45 1.42 10.41
C ARG A 9 0.81 0.03 9.92
N GLN A 10 0.04 -0.51 8.99
CA GLN A 10 0.28 -1.79 8.34
C GLN A 10 0.36 -1.57 6.83
N ALA A 11 1.47 -2.00 6.20
CA ALA A 11 1.61 -1.98 4.75
C ALA A 11 1.62 -3.42 4.23
N THR A 12 0.78 -3.71 3.24
CA THR A 12 0.67 -5.03 2.62
C THR A 12 0.74 -4.89 1.11
N VAL A 13 1.55 -5.72 0.45
CA VAL A 13 1.59 -5.78 -1.03
C VAL A 13 0.31 -6.45 -1.53
N VAL A 14 -0.46 -5.75 -2.37
CA VAL A 14 -1.73 -6.25 -2.92
C VAL A 14 -1.63 -6.64 -4.39
N ALA A 15 -0.71 -6.05 -5.15
CA ALA A 15 -0.46 -6.38 -6.54
C ALA A 15 1.00 -6.12 -6.93
N LEU A 16 1.46 -6.84 -7.96
CA LEU A 16 2.73 -6.62 -8.64
C LEU A 16 2.42 -6.28 -10.09
N VAL A 17 2.87 -5.11 -10.54
CA VAL A 17 2.62 -4.62 -11.91
C VAL A 17 3.93 -4.15 -12.52
N SER A 18 4.23 -4.51 -13.77
CA SER A 18 5.44 -4.06 -14.46
C SER A 18 5.17 -2.81 -15.28
N PHE A 19 5.87 -1.72 -14.98
CA PHE A 19 5.85 -0.51 -15.79
C PHE A 19 7.15 0.28 -15.62
N VAL A 20 7.36 1.26 -16.49
CA VAL A 20 8.53 2.14 -16.43
C VAL A 20 8.44 3.06 -15.22
N CYS A 21 9.34 2.88 -14.25
CA CYS A 21 9.36 3.70 -13.05
C CYS A 21 9.70 5.16 -13.38
N ARG A 22 8.91 6.12 -12.89
CA ARG A 22 9.15 7.56 -13.12
C ARG A 22 10.44 8.09 -12.45
N PHE A 23 10.96 7.39 -11.44
CA PHE A 23 12.16 7.81 -10.71
C PHE A 23 13.45 7.31 -11.36
N CYS A 24 13.50 6.02 -11.76
CA CYS A 24 14.72 5.41 -12.31
C CYS A 24 14.63 5.06 -13.81
N SER A 25 13.51 5.32 -14.46
CA SER A 25 13.26 5.10 -15.90
C SER A 25 13.56 3.67 -16.39
N LYS A 26 13.47 2.69 -15.49
CA LYS A 26 13.64 1.27 -15.81
C LYS A 26 12.29 0.57 -15.78
N ASP A 27 12.11 -0.37 -16.69
CA ASP A 27 10.99 -1.32 -16.65
C ASP A 27 11.30 -2.40 -15.62
N VAL A 28 10.62 -2.33 -14.48
CA VAL A 28 10.81 -3.22 -13.34
C VAL A 28 9.48 -3.42 -12.64
N PRO A 29 9.24 -4.58 -12.02
CA PRO A 29 8.02 -4.83 -11.28
C PRO A 29 7.87 -3.84 -10.12
N GLN A 30 6.70 -3.25 -10.02
CA GLN A 30 6.31 -2.24 -9.04
C GLN A 30 5.31 -2.89 -8.08
N ARG A 31 5.48 -2.61 -6.79
CA ARG A 31 4.71 -3.18 -5.70
C ARG A 31 3.59 -2.21 -5.34
N VAL A 32 2.36 -2.60 -5.59
CA VAL A 32 1.20 -1.85 -5.09
C VAL A 32 0.99 -2.22 -3.63
N LEU A 33 1.15 -1.25 -2.76
CA LEU A 33 1.01 -1.35 -1.32
C LEU A 33 -0.35 -0.79 -0.89
N ARG A 34 -1.03 -1.54 -0.04
CA ARG A 34 -2.15 -1.06 0.75
C ARG A 34 -1.67 -0.73 2.15
N VAL A 35 -1.73 0.55 2.51
CA VAL A 35 -1.33 1.07 3.81
C VAL A 35 -2.59 1.34 4.63
N VAL A 36 -2.79 0.57 5.70
CA VAL A 36 -3.92 0.70 6.62
C VAL A 36 -3.43 1.18 7.97
N ASN A 37 -3.96 2.30 8.44
CA ASN A 37 -3.76 2.76 9.81
C ASN A 37 -4.92 2.25 10.67
N ARG A 38 -4.62 1.46 11.70
CA ARG A 38 -5.61 0.93 12.64
C ARG A 38 -5.48 1.65 13.97
N PHE A 39 -6.61 2.05 14.55
CA PHE A 39 -6.66 2.55 15.92
C PHE A 39 -6.55 1.39 16.89
N THR A 40 -5.67 1.51 17.86
CA THR A 40 -5.45 0.51 18.91
C THR A 40 -5.81 1.10 20.26
N LEU A 41 -6.67 0.42 21.00
CA LEU A 41 -7.00 0.75 22.39
C LEU A 41 -6.53 -0.41 23.26
N PHE A 42 -5.69 -0.15 24.27
CA PHE A 42 -5.09 -1.20 25.10
C PHE A 42 -4.45 -2.33 24.26
N PHE A 43 -3.72 -1.96 23.19
CA PHE A 43 -3.06 -2.89 22.24
C PHE A 43 -3.99 -3.74 21.36
N VAL A 44 -5.32 -3.63 21.51
CA VAL A 44 -6.28 -4.29 20.62
C VAL A 44 -6.58 -3.38 19.42
N PRO A 45 -6.29 -3.79 18.16
CA PRO A 45 -6.67 -3.02 16.98
C PRO A 45 -8.19 -3.08 16.79
N LEU A 46 -8.89 -1.99 17.06
CA LEU A 46 -10.35 -1.95 17.05
C LEU A 46 -10.91 -1.69 15.64
N PHE A 47 -10.45 -0.64 14.98
CA PHE A 47 -10.98 -0.22 13.68
C PHE A 47 -9.91 0.43 12.78
N PRO A 48 -9.98 0.23 11.45
CA PRO A 48 -9.16 0.97 10.51
C PRO A 48 -9.60 2.43 10.45
N VAL A 49 -8.68 3.35 10.70
CA VAL A 49 -8.91 4.80 10.65
C VAL A 49 -8.74 5.32 9.23
N SER A 50 -7.73 4.85 8.51
CA SER A 50 -7.48 5.26 7.13
C SER A 50 -6.86 4.13 6.32
N THR A 51 -7.20 4.10 5.03
CA THR A 51 -6.58 3.24 4.03
C THR A 51 -6.03 4.14 2.94
N ARG A 52 -4.75 3.95 2.59
CA ARG A 52 -4.08 4.60 1.49
C ARG A 52 -3.46 3.54 0.59
N PHE A 53 -3.24 3.89 -0.66
CA PHE A 53 -2.58 3.05 -1.62
C PHE A 53 -1.32 3.77 -2.11
N ALA A 54 -0.23 3.03 -2.20
CA ALA A 54 1.04 3.54 -2.67
C ALA A 54 1.65 2.54 -3.63
N ASN A 55 2.47 3.02 -4.55
CA ASN A 55 3.16 2.21 -5.52
C ASN A 55 4.65 2.35 -5.29
N GLU A 56 5.33 1.25 -4.97
CA GLU A 56 6.75 1.20 -4.61
C GLU A 56 7.56 0.50 -5.69
N CYS A 57 8.60 1.17 -6.19
CA CYS A 57 9.53 0.58 -7.13
C CYS A 57 10.45 -0.44 -6.44
N SER A 58 10.48 -1.68 -6.95
CA SER A 58 11.37 -2.73 -6.42
C SER A 58 12.87 -2.47 -6.65
N ASN A 59 13.22 -1.55 -7.56
CA ASN A 59 14.61 -1.22 -7.89
C ASN A 59 15.14 0.00 -7.14
N CYS A 60 14.41 1.12 -7.14
CA CYS A 60 14.87 2.38 -6.52
C CYS A 60 14.15 2.73 -5.22
N GLY A 61 13.12 1.99 -4.81
CA GLY A 61 12.32 2.29 -3.62
C GLY A 61 11.43 3.53 -3.73
N GLY A 62 11.35 4.16 -4.90
CA GLY A 62 10.49 5.31 -5.13
C GLY A 62 9.02 4.96 -4.89
N THR A 63 8.37 5.69 -3.98
CA THR A 63 6.96 5.50 -3.64
C THR A 63 6.11 6.63 -4.20
N THR A 64 5.00 6.30 -4.85
CA THR A 64 4.00 7.27 -5.31
C THR A 64 2.64 6.93 -4.73
N ASP A 65 1.97 7.89 -4.10
CA ASP A 65 0.59 7.70 -3.66
C ASP A 65 -0.34 7.57 -4.87
N ILE A 66 -1.23 6.58 -4.82
CA ILE A 66 -2.21 6.30 -5.89
C ILE A 66 -3.62 6.31 -5.31
N SER A 67 -4.60 6.60 -6.17
CA SER A 67 -6.00 6.52 -5.78
C SER A 67 -6.45 5.07 -5.60
N ARG A 68 -7.59 4.87 -4.94
CA ARG A 68 -8.17 3.54 -4.76
C ARG A 68 -8.50 2.89 -6.10
N GLU A 69 -9.08 3.66 -7.01
CA GLU A 69 -9.49 3.20 -8.34
C GLU A 69 -8.28 2.72 -9.16
N GLN A 70 -7.16 3.44 -9.06
CA GLN A 70 -5.90 3.04 -9.69
C GLN A 70 -5.34 1.74 -9.07
N ALA A 71 -5.43 1.59 -7.74
CA ALA A 71 -5.00 0.38 -7.07
C ALA A 71 -5.86 -0.83 -7.47
N ASP A 72 -7.19 -0.65 -7.52
CA ASP A 72 -8.14 -1.69 -7.92
C ASP A 72 -7.90 -2.10 -9.38
N SER A 73 -7.61 -1.14 -10.26
CA SER A 73 -7.24 -1.41 -11.67
C SER A 73 -5.93 -2.21 -11.77
N ALA A 74 -4.93 -1.88 -10.95
CA ALA A 74 -3.66 -2.61 -10.90
C ALA A 74 -3.84 -4.04 -10.35
N ILE A 75 -4.73 -4.23 -9.36
CA ILE A 75 -5.09 -5.56 -8.85
C ILE A 75 -5.80 -6.37 -9.93
N ALA A 76 -6.77 -5.77 -10.63
CA ALA A 76 -7.49 -6.43 -11.72
C ALA A 76 -6.53 -6.87 -12.85
N TRP A 77 -5.60 -5.99 -13.25
CA TRP A 77 -4.57 -6.34 -14.23
C TRP A 77 -3.67 -7.49 -13.75
N ALA A 78 -3.21 -7.44 -12.49
CA ALA A 78 -2.36 -8.51 -11.94
C ALA A 78 -3.10 -9.85 -11.80
N GLN A 79 -4.43 -9.85 -11.65
CA GLN A 79 -5.26 -11.06 -11.66
C GLN A 79 -5.47 -11.60 -13.08
N ALA A 80 -5.62 -10.73 -14.09
CA ALA A 80 -5.80 -11.12 -15.48
C ALA A 80 -4.51 -11.67 -16.13
N ASN A 81 -3.35 -11.23 -15.66
CA ASN A 81 -2.04 -11.59 -16.20
C ASN A 81 -1.28 -12.65 -15.37
N ARG A 82 -1.98 -13.41 -14.52
CA ARG A 82 -1.43 -14.50 -13.71
C ARG A 82 -1.60 -15.85 -14.40
#